data_AF-A0A9D8SXT7-F1
#
_entry.id   AF-A0A9D8SXT7-F1
#
_cell.length_a   1.000
_cell.length_b   1.000
_cell.length_c   1.000
_cell.angle_alpha   90.00
_cell.angle_beta   90.00
_cell.angle_gamma   90.00
#
_symmetry.space_group_name_H-M   'P 1'
#
loop_
_entity.id
_entity.type
_entity.pdbx_description
1 polymer ?
#
loop_
_entity_poly.entity_id
_entity_poly.type
_entity_poly.pdbx_seq_one_letter_code
_entity_poly.pdbx_strand_id
1 'polypeptide(L)'
;YDVIKVEDNPQRVEASSGSIYNWQQLFDYSFKSASPANYEEIDRLLDIENFIDYMIINLYGANTDWDRHNWLAVYNAIEPNEGFKMLCWDSEHVLKDLHKDVGIGELRELCPSVLMQNLMKYPQFCRLVGDRIQKQCFHSGPLQPDNTTEIWLQLSDIISSALYCEAARWGDYRRDVHQWNSSPYELYTKETHYNPLQKKMLEEILPHRRDVFVALMKDRGLYPSVAAPEIYRNGSLLNNDACWEYDIITLDHTEGDIYYSLNGEDPVEWDDNGNGSVSSSAKKYMQQEFTLDKEAFCLKARVLKNGQWSALSELNLALEDIKTDIPVTTIESRCSLANTLVKEGKLRLQYQAAAGNSLRVHVYSLSGQLCQQALYNSEQGQNHFDIDLSQLAEGVYFLHCQDGQMQQSFKIIKQ
;
A
#
# COMPACT_ATOMS: atom_id res chain seq x y z
N TYR A 1 2.87 14.33 -22.82
CA TYR A 1 2.48 13.00 -22.33
C TYR A 1 1.74 12.28 -23.43
N ASP A 2 2.11 11.02 -23.66
CA ASP A 2 1.30 10.07 -24.43
C ASP A 2 0.27 9.50 -23.44
N VAL A 3 -1.02 9.60 -23.78
CA VAL A 3 -2.13 9.08 -22.95
C VAL A 3 -2.92 8.08 -23.76
N ILE A 4 -2.72 6.81 -23.43
CA ILE A 4 -3.32 5.67 -24.12
C ILE A 4 -4.54 5.21 -23.36
N LYS A 5 -5.63 4.98 -24.08
CA LYS A 5 -6.88 4.44 -23.55
C LYS A 5 -7.57 3.63 -24.64
N VAL A 6 -8.76 3.11 -24.32
CA VAL A 6 -9.65 2.56 -25.33
C VAL A 6 -10.73 3.59 -25.67
N GLU A 7 -11.01 3.76 -26.96
CA GLU A 7 -12.13 4.57 -27.44
C GLU A 7 -13.33 3.68 -27.72
N ASP A 8 -14.48 3.98 -27.12
CA ASP A 8 -15.70 3.20 -27.29
C ASP A 8 -16.47 3.65 -28.53
N ASN A 9 -16.12 3.05 -29.69
CA ASN A 9 -16.85 3.00 -30.98
C ASN A 9 -16.07 3.56 -32.20
N PRO A 10 -15.31 2.71 -32.93
CA PRO A 10 -15.09 1.28 -32.66
C PRO A 10 -14.15 1.09 -31.47
N GLN A 11 -14.42 0.10 -30.63
CA GLN A 11 -13.55 -0.24 -29.50
C GLN A 11 -12.13 -0.52 -30.00
N ARG A 12 -11.17 0.38 -29.71
CA ARG A 12 -9.77 0.25 -30.13
C ARG A 12 -8.85 0.99 -29.17
N VAL A 13 -7.64 0.47 -29.01
CA VAL A 13 -6.57 1.17 -28.28
C VAL A 13 -6.08 2.34 -29.12
N GLU A 14 -6.10 3.54 -28.55
CA GLU A 14 -5.63 4.76 -29.20
C GLU A 14 -4.96 5.73 -28.21
N ALA A 15 -4.23 6.70 -28.76
CA ALA A 15 -3.73 7.83 -27.99
C ALA A 15 -4.80 8.93 -27.97
N SER A 16 -5.40 9.15 -26.79
CA SER A 16 -6.27 10.31 -26.54
C SER A 16 -5.50 11.64 -26.46
N SER A 17 -4.19 11.56 -26.20
CA SER A 17 -3.25 12.67 -26.22
C SER A 17 -1.86 12.15 -26.57
N GLY A 18 -1.04 12.98 -27.21
CA GLY A 18 0.30 12.59 -27.65
C GLY A 18 0.28 11.57 -28.79
N SER A 19 1.16 10.58 -28.72
CA SER A 19 1.40 9.57 -29.75
C SER A 19 1.21 8.15 -29.22
N ILE A 20 0.66 7.26 -30.05
CA ILE A 20 0.56 5.82 -29.74
C ILE A 20 1.87 5.06 -30.01
N TYR A 21 2.84 5.71 -30.66
CA TYR A 21 4.05 5.05 -31.16
C TYR A 21 4.81 4.27 -30.08
N ASN A 22 5.05 4.86 -28.91
CA ASN A 22 5.78 4.19 -27.83
C ASN A 22 5.04 2.97 -27.27
N TRP A 23 3.70 3.04 -27.23
CA TRP A 23 2.87 1.90 -26.82
C TRP A 23 2.93 0.75 -27.83
N GLN A 24 2.89 1.08 -29.12
CA GLN A 24 3.11 0.08 -30.18
C GLN A 24 4.49 -0.54 -30.10
N GLN A 25 5.55 0.26 -29.88
CA GLN A 25 6.90 -0.26 -29.71
C GLN A 25 7.00 -1.22 -28.51
N LEU A 26 6.40 -0.87 -27.37
CA LEU A 26 6.34 -1.74 -26.19
C LEU A 26 5.75 -3.12 -26.55
N PHE A 27 4.62 -3.13 -27.26
CA PHE A 27 4.00 -4.39 -27.69
C PHE A 27 4.83 -5.13 -28.72
N ASP A 28 5.43 -4.44 -29.69
CA ASP A 28 6.33 -5.03 -30.69
C ASP A 28 7.48 -5.79 -30.01
N TYR A 29 8.09 -5.23 -28.96
CA TYR A 29 9.09 -5.94 -28.15
C TYR A 29 8.48 -7.11 -27.36
N SER A 30 7.30 -6.92 -26.78
CA SER A 30 6.61 -7.97 -26.03
C SER A 30 6.24 -9.19 -26.90
N PHE A 31 6.00 -9.03 -28.20
CA PHE A 31 5.67 -10.12 -29.12
C PHE A 31 6.90 -10.87 -29.67
N LYS A 32 8.11 -10.31 -29.56
CA LYS A 32 9.35 -10.97 -30.00
C LYS A 32 9.68 -12.19 -29.13
N SER A 33 10.64 -13.02 -29.53
CA SER A 33 11.18 -14.06 -28.66
C SER A 33 11.79 -13.47 -27.38
N ALA A 34 11.71 -14.22 -26.27
CA ALA A 34 12.32 -13.81 -25.01
C ALA A 34 13.84 -13.69 -25.16
N SER A 35 14.40 -12.54 -24.80
CA SER A 35 15.84 -12.29 -24.71
C SER A 35 16.11 -11.15 -23.74
N PRO A 36 17.31 -11.09 -23.10
CA PRO A 36 17.67 -9.98 -22.23
C PRO A 36 17.55 -8.60 -22.90
N ALA A 37 18.01 -8.49 -24.16
CA ALA A 37 17.92 -7.24 -24.93
C ALA A 37 16.47 -6.76 -25.18
N ASN A 38 15.54 -7.69 -25.44
CA ASN A 38 14.14 -7.32 -25.59
C ASN A 38 13.51 -6.92 -24.25
N TYR A 39 13.94 -7.53 -23.14
CA TYR A 39 13.46 -7.18 -21.81
C TYR A 39 13.93 -5.78 -21.39
N GLU A 40 15.18 -5.41 -21.70
CA GLU A 40 15.73 -4.08 -21.44
C GLU A 40 14.95 -2.97 -22.17
N GLU A 41 14.55 -3.21 -23.43
CA GLU A 41 13.70 -2.25 -24.16
C GLU A 41 12.28 -2.14 -23.60
N ILE A 42 11.74 -3.24 -23.07
CA ILE A 42 10.45 -3.24 -22.37
C ILE A 42 10.56 -2.43 -21.07
N ASP A 43 11.58 -2.69 -20.26
CA ASP A 43 11.86 -1.98 -18.99
C ASP A 43 12.04 -0.47 -19.21
N ARG A 44 12.70 -0.07 -20.30
CA ARG A 44 12.81 1.34 -20.70
C ARG A 44 11.45 1.97 -21.04
N LEU A 45 10.52 1.20 -21.60
CA LEU A 45 9.23 1.68 -22.07
C LEU A 45 8.12 1.53 -21.03
N LEU A 46 8.28 0.71 -20.01
CA LEU A 46 7.22 0.34 -19.06
C LEU A 46 7.76 0.41 -17.64
N ASP A 47 7.06 1.12 -16.76
CA ASP A 47 7.27 0.97 -15.32
C ASP A 47 6.78 -0.44 -14.92
N ILE A 48 7.69 -1.41 -14.89
CA ILE A 48 7.35 -2.82 -14.68
C ILE A 48 6.70 -3.03 -13.32
N GLU A 49 7.19 -2.38 -12.26
CA GLU A 49 6.61 -2.52 -10.92
C GLU A 49 5.19 -1.95 -10.86
N ASN A 50 4.98 -0.75 -11.42
CA ASN A 50 3.66 -0.16 -11.50
C ASN A 50 2.71 -1.02 -12.34
N PHE A 51 3.17 -1.56 -13.47
CA PHE A 51 2.39 -2.47 -14.30
C PHE A 51 1.97 -3.72 -13.54
N ILE A 52 2.89 -4.35 -12.81
CA ILE A 52 2.60 -5.54 -12.00
C ILE A 52 1.58 -5.22 -10.91
N ASP A 53 1.74 -4.13 -10.16
CA ASP A 53 0.77 -3.73 -9.12
C ASP A 53 -0.62 -3.44 -9.70
N TYR A 54 -0.67 -2.80 -10.86
CA TYR A 54 -1.89 -2.55 -11.61
C TYR A 54 -2.56 -3.86 -12.10
N MET A 55 -1.77 -4.86 -12.52
CA MET A 55 -2.29 -6.18 -12.83
C MET A 55 -2.82 -6.88 -11.57
N ILE A 56 -2.08 -6.80 -10.45
CA ILE A 56 -2.47 -7.39 -9.17
C ILE A 56 -3.82 -6.85 -8.72
N ILE A 57 -4.05 -5.54 -8.74
CA ILE A 57 -5.33 -4.98 -8.25
C ILE A 57 -6.52 -5.39 -9.12
N ASN A 58 -6.36 -5.49 -10.46
CA ASN A 58 -7.43 -5.92 -11.34
C ASN A 58 -7.73 -7.42 -11.23
N LEU A 59 -6.69 -8.24 -11.09
CA LEU A 59 -6.83 -9.68 -10.88
C LEU A 59 -7.38 -9.99 -9.49
N TYR A 60 -6.88 -9.32 -8.44
CA TYR A 60 -7.40 -9.41 -7.06
C TYR A 60 -8.83 -8.89 -6.99
N GLY A 61 -9.15 -7.75 -7.59
CA GLY A 61 -10.51 -7.23 -7.64
C GLY A 61 -11.45 -8.09 -8.49
N ALA A 62 -10.92 -8.98 -9.34
CA ALA A 62 -11.68 -9.70 -10.35
C ALA A 62 -12.51 -8.74 -11.23
N ASN A 63 -11.84 -7.68 -11.73
CA ASN A 63 -12.49 -6.58 -12.43
C ASN A 63 -13.09 -7.03 -13.77
N THR A 64 -14.40 -7.23 -13.82
CA THR A 64 -15.07 -7.85 -14.99
C THR A 64 -15.24 -6.92 -16.19
N ASP A 65 -14.99 -5.61 -16.01
CA ASP A 65 -15.24 -4.57 -17.02
C ASP A 65 -13.94 -3.92 -17.54
N TRP A 66 -12.79 -4.51 -17.20
CA TRP A 66 -11.51 -3.79 -17.25
C TRP A 66 -10.75 -3.88 -18.57
N ASP A 67 -10.25 -5.05 -18.92
CA ASP A 67 -9.17 -5.17 -19.90
C ASP A 67 -9.55 -4.68 -21.31
N ARG A 68 -10.87 -4.59 -21.58
CA ARG A 68 -11.40 -4.09 -22.85
C ARG A 68 -11.52 -2.57 -22.94
N HIS A 69 -11.60 -1.81 -21.86
CA HIS A 69 -11.73 -0.35 -21.93
C HIS A 69 -11.39 0.47 -20.67
N ASN A 70 -11.55 -0.07 -19.47
CA ASN A 70 -11.43 0.71 -18.24
C ASN A 70 -9.99 0.82 -17.71
N TRP A 71 -9.10 1.35 -18.54
CA TRP A 71 -7.71 1.63 -18.17
C TRP A 71 -7.12 2.81 -18.94
N LEU A 72 -6.09 3.42 -18.34
CA LEU A 72 -5.20 4.37 -19.03
C LEU A 72 -3.73 3.95 -18.88
N ALA A 73 -2.92 4.27 -19.88
CA ALA A 73 -1.47 4.26 -19.78
C ALA A 73 -0.94 5.68 -20.06
N VAL A 74 -0.04 6.17 -19.21
CA VAL A 74 0.53 7.51 -19.34
C VAL A 74 2.05 7.41 -19.45
N TYR A 75 2.62 8.09 -20.43
CA TYR A 75 4.08 8.12 -20.67
C TYR A 75 4.57 9.55 -20.90
N ASN A 76 5.63 9.93 -20.20
CA ASN A 76 6.27 11.23 -20.41
C ASN A 76 7.27 11.15 -21.58
N ALA A 77 6.81 11.45 -22.79
CA ALA A 77 7.67 11.44 -23.97
C ALA A 77 8.80 12.51 -23.96
N ILE A 78 8.75 13.48 -23.06
CA ILE A 78 9.80 14.51 -22.90
C ILE A 78 10.88 14.03 -21.93
N GLU A 79 10.48 13.36 -20.84
CA GLU A 79 11.37 12.77 -19.84
C GLU A 79 11.06 11.27 -19.71
N PRO A 80 11.54 10.44 -20.65
CA PRO A 80 11.10 9.05 -20.82
C PRO A 80 11.66 8.08 -19.77
N ASN A 81 12.21 8.57 -18.66
CA ASN A 81 13.00 7.79 -17.71
C ASN A 81 12.17 6.91 -16.79
N GLU A 82 10.84 7.05 -16.82
CA GLU A 82 9.91 6.32 -15.93
C GLU A 82 9.04 5.29 -16.66
N GLY A 83 9.14 5.16 -17.98
CA GLY A 83 8.27 4.26 -18.74
C GLY A 83 6.77 4.60 -18.67
N PHE A 84 5.93 3.73 -19.24
CA PHE A 84 4.47 3.82 -19.15
C PHE A 84 4.03 3.46 -17.73
N LYS A 85 3.19 4.29 -17.15
CA LYS A 85 2.45 4.00 -15.91
C LYS A 85 1.00 3.67 -16.24
N MET A 86 0.51 2.56 -15.73
CA MET A 86 -0.86 2.11 -15.85
C MET A 86 -1.72 2.67 -14.72
N LEU A 87 -2.94 3.07 -15.07
CA LEU A 87 -3.92 3.60 -14.14
C LEU A 87 -5.23 2.83 -14.30
N CYS A 88 -5.84 2.47 -13.17
CA CYS A 88 -7.21 1.98 -13.15
C CYS A 88 -8.16 3.11 -13.52
N TRP A 89 -9.14 2.80 -14.37
CA TRP A 89 -10.28 3.66 -14.66
C TRP A 89 -11.54 2.87 -14.32
N ASP A 90 -12.65 3.55 -14.01
CA ASP A 90 -14.00 2.97 -13.87
C ASP A 90 -14.02 1.51 -13.35
N SER A 91 -13.52 1.34 -12.11
CA SER A 91 -13.20 0.04 -11.50
C SER A 91 -14.22 -0.37 -10.44
N GLU A 92 -15.49 -0.08 -10.65
CA GLU A 92 -16.61 -0.43 -9.77
C GLU A 92 -17.11 -1.86 -9.97
N HIS A 93 -16.65 -2.54 -11.02
CA HIS A 93 -16.96 -3.94 -11.34
C HIS A 93 -16.00 -4.94 -10.66
N VAL A 94 -15.62 -4.66 -9.41
CA VAL A 94 -14.69 -5.45 -8.59
C VAL A 94 -15.38 -6.06 -7.35
N LEU A 95 -14.78 -7.13 -6.81
CA LEU A 95 -15.16 -7.80 -5.55
C LEU A 95 -16.62 -8.30 -5.50
N LYS A 96 -17.23 -8.54 -6.67
CA LYS A 96 -18.62 -9.01 -6.79
C LYS A 96 -18.78 -10.51 -6.46
N ASP A 97 -17.72 -11.27 -6.68
CA ASP A 97 -17.66 -12.73 -6.53
C ASP A 97 -16.27 -13.14 -6.02
N LEU A 98 -16.26 -13.95 -4.95
CA LEU A 98 -15.06 -14.42 -4.26
C LEU A 98 -14.11 -15.21 -5.19
N HIS A 99 -14.69 -16.03 -6.07
CA HIS A 99 -13.98 -17.00 -6.90
C HIS A 99 -13.85 -16.55 -8.36
N LYS A 100 -14.35 -15.36 -8.70
CA LYS A 100 -14.24 -14.87 -10.06
C LYS A 100 -12.79 -14.68 -10.46
N ASP A 101 -12.48 -15.25 -11.61
CA ASP A 101 -11.25 -15.08 -12.34
C ASP A 101 -11.57 -14.35 -13.65
N VAL A 102 -10.75 -13.34 -13.96
CA VAL A 102 -10.89 -12.50 -15.17
C VAL A 102 -9.84 -12.84 -16.23
N GLY A 103 -8.98 -13.82 -15.96
CA GLY A 103 -8.02 -14.35 -16.92
C GLY A 103 -6.82 -13.44 -17.17
N ILE A 104 -5.87 -13.95 -17.96
CA ILE A 104 -4.69 -13.21 -18.46
C ILE A 104 -4.53 -13.54 -19.95
N GLY A 105 -4.54 -12.50 -20.80
CA GLY A 105 -4.32 -12.65 -22.24
C GLY A 105 -5.45 -13.34 -22.99
N GLU A 106 -6.68 -13.24 -22.49
CA GLU A 106 -7.88 -13.78 -23.15
C GLU A 106 -8.47 -12.81 -24.20
N LEU A 107 -7.82 -11.66 -24.44
CA LEU A 107 -8.41 -10.50 -25.12
C LEU A 107 -7.48 -9.89 -26.20
N ARG A 108 -7.81 -8.68 -26.64
CA ARG A 108 -7.40 -8.01 -27.90
C ARG A 108 -5.92 -7.63 -27.95
N GLU A 109 -5.41 -7.43 -29.16
CA GLU A 109 -4.09 -6.84 -29.41
C GLU A 109 -3.96 -5.48 -28.70
N LEU A 110 -2.81 -5.25 -28.04
CA LEU A 110 -2.45 -4.01 -27.32
C LEU A 110 -3.12 -3.76 -25.96
N CYS A 111 -3.81 -4.74 -25.37
CA CYS A 111 -4.39 -4.64 -24.03
C CYS A 111 -3.44 -5.11 -22.91
N PRO A 112 -3.60 -4.60 -21.67
CA PRO A 112 -2.71 -4.93 -20.55
C PRO A 112 -2.61 -6.43 -20.23
N SER A 113 -3.71 -7.19 -20.29
CA SER A 113 -3.66 -8.62 -20.01
C SER A 113 -2.83 -9.41 -21.03
N VAL A 114 -2.79 -8.96 -22.30
CA VAL A 114 -1.93 -9.53 -23.34
C VAL A 114 -0.47 -9.17 -23.08
N LEU A 115 -0.20 -7.94 -22.64
CA LEU A 115 1.15 -7.55 -22.23
C LEU A 115 1.64 -8.43 -21.08
N MET A 116 0.81 -8.63 -20.05
CA MET A 116 1.13 -9.56 -18.94
C MET A 116 1.46 -10.95 -19.47
N GLN A 117 0.60 -11.54 -20.32
CA GLN A 117 0.82 -12.86 -20.91
C GLN A 117 2.16 -12.93 -21.66
N ASN A 118 2.50 -11.90 -22.43
CA ASN A 118 3.76 -11.82 -23.17
C ASN A 118 4.96 -11.69 -22.24
N LEU A 119 4.84 -11.01 -21.10
CA LEU A 119 5.92 -10.85 -20.14
C LEU A 119 6.14 -12.09 -19.27
N MET A 120 5.15 -12.96 -19.13
CA MET A 120 5.27 -14.23 -18.40
C MET A 120 6.33 -15.20 -18.95
N LYS A 121 6.85 -14.97 -20.15
CA LYS A 121 7.98 -15.74 -20.70
C LYS A 121 9.35 -15.37 -20.09
N TYR A 122 9.43 -14.29 -19.32
CA TYR A 122 10.66 -13.82 -18.68
C TYR A 122 10.70 -14.27 -17.21
N PRO A 123 11.64 -15.14 -16.81
CA PRO A 123 11.73 -15.62 -15.43
C PRO A 123 11.88 -14.51 -14.39
N GLN A 124 12.63 -13.45 -14.72
CA GLN A 124 12.79 -12.29 -13.86
C GLN A 124 11.47 -11.51 -13.65
N PHE A 125 10.61 -11.45 -14.66
CA PHE A 125 9.30 -10.82 -14.56
C PHE A 125 8.37 -11.64 -13.65
N CYS A 126 8.27 -12.94 -13.88
CA CYS A 126 7.43 -13.82 -13.04
C CYS A 126 7.87 -13.82 -11.58
N ARG A 127 9.18 -13.76 -11.32
CA ARG A 127 9.71 -13.62 -9.98
C ARG A 127 9.29 -12.29 -9.33
N LEU A 128 9.44 -11.19 -10.06
CA LEU A 128 9.02 -9.87 -9.58
C LEU A 128 7.50 -9.85 -9.31
N VAL A 129 6.69 -10.49 -10.16
CA VAL A 129 5.25 -10.67 -9.89
C VAL A 129 5.02 -11.38 -8.55
N GLY A 130 5.73 -12.48 -8.28
CA GLY A 130 5.66 -13.18 -7.01
C GLY A 130 6.05 -12.30 -5.81
N ASP A 131 7.12 -11.53 -5.95
CA ASP A 131 7.61 -10.61 -4.92
C ASP A 131 6.63 -9.46 -4.67
N ARG A 132 6.03 -8.88 -5.72
CA ARG A 132 4.97 -7.86 -5.58
C ARG A 132 3.72 -8.45 -4.93
N ILE A 133 3.29 -9.67 -5.30
CA ILE A 133 2.19 -10.34 -4.62
C ILE A 133 2.50 -10.52 -3.13
N GLN A 134 3.73 -10.94 -2.79
CA GLN A 134 4.15 -11.06 -1.39
C GLN A 134 4.05 -9.73 -0.66
N LYS A 135 4.57 -8.66 -1.25
CA LYS A 135 4.50 -7.30 -0.69
C LYS A 135 3.08 -6.79 -0.50
N GLN A 136 2.19 -7.02 -1.47
CA GLN A 136 0.84 -6.45 -1.44
C GLN A 136 -0.15 -7.27 -0.61
N CYS A 137 0.01 -8.61 -0.54
CA CYS A 137 -0.99 -9.53 0.03
C CYS A 137 -0.68 -10.10 1.42
N PHE A 138 0.49 -9.78 1.97
CA PHE A 138 0.97 -10.32 3.24
C PHE A 138 1.55 -9.22 4.12
N HIS A 139 1.76 -9.55 5.40
CA HIS A 139 2.29 -8.63 6.41
C HIS A 139 1.49 -7.33 6.45
N SER A 140 2.14 -6.22 6.10
CA SER A 140 1.61 -4.87 6.06
C SER A 140 0.97 -4.47 4.72
N GLY A 141 0.97 -5.37 3.73
CA GLY A 141 0.40 -5.13 2.42
C GLY A 141 -1.10 -4.80 2.48
N PRO A 142 -1.59 -3.88 1.62
CA PRO A 142 -2.99 -3.43 1.66
C PRO A 142 -4.00 -4.52 1.30
N LEU A 143 -3.58 -5.59 0.64
CA LEU A 143 -4.40 -6.74 0.25
C LEU A 143 -4.36 -7.88 1.29
N GLN A 144 -3.68 -7.69 2.42
CA GLN A 144 -3.83 -8.56 3.58
C GLN A 144 -5.26 -8.39 4.14
N PRO A 145 -5.96 -9.48 4.54
CA PRO A 145 -7.40 -9.41 4.87
C PRO A 145 -7.82 -8.35 5.91
N ASP A 146 -7.07 -8.19 7.00
CA ASP A 146 -7.34 -7.20 8.03
C ASP A 146 -7.11 -5.78 7.50
N ASN A 147 -6.01 -5.56 6.78
CA ASN A 147 -5.68 -4.26 6.19
C ASN A 147 -6.70 -3.83 5.12
N THR A 148 -7.12 -4.76 4.24
CA THR A 148 -8.17 -4.47 3.25
C THR A 148 -9.50 -4.17 3.93
N THR A 149 -9.82 -4.89 5.01
CA THR A 149 -11.03 -4.66 5.81
C THR A 149 -11.00 -3.28 6.46
N GLU A 150 -9.85 -2.87 7.00
CA GLU A 150 -9.68 -1.53 7.58
C GLU A 150 -9.89 -0.44 6.51
N ILE A 151 -9.25 -0.55 5.34
CA ILE A 151 -9.41 0.40 4.22
C ILE A 151 -10.88 0.48 3.79
N TRP A 152 -11.55 -0.67 3.66
CA TRP A 152 -12.96 -0.74 3.31
C TRP A 152 -13.84 -0.01 4.33
N LEU A 153 -13.64 -0.25 5.63
CA LEU A 153 -14.39 0.41 6.70
C LEU A 153 -14.12 1.91 6.75
N GLN A 154 -12.86 2.34 6.64
CA GLN A 154 -12.48 3.75 6.61
C GLN A 154 -13.24 4.54 5.52
N LEU A 155 -13.42 3.95 4.33
CA LEU A 155 -14.15 4.59 3.23
C LEU A 155 -15.68 4.44 3.38
N SER A 156 -16.16 3.26 3.76
CA SER A 156 -17.59 2.97 3.84
C SER A 156 -18.29 3.69 5.00
N ASP A 157 -17.60 3.87 6.13
CA ASP A 157 -18.14 4.58 7.29
C ASP A 157 -18.41 6.06 7.00
N ILE A 158 -17.54 6.70 6.20
CA ILE A 158 -17.70 8.11 5.78
C ILE A 158 -19.03 8.33 5.05
N ILE A 159 -19.42 7.41 4.15
CA ILE A 159 -20.62 7.56 3.34
C ILE A 159 -21.88 6.95 3.96
N SER A 160 -21.73 6.15 5.03
CA SER A 160 -22.79 5.31 5.59
C SER A 160 -24.06 6.09 5.95
N SER A 161 -23.94 7.29 6.53
CA SER A 161 -25.10 8.13 6.88
C SER A 161 -25.71 8.83 5.66
N ALA A 162 -24.88 9.25 4.71
CA ALA A 162 -25.33 9.92 3.48
C ALA A 162 -26.19 9.01 2.58
N LEU A 163 -26.02 7.68 2.68
CA LEU A 163 -26.80 6.72 1.91
C LEU A 163 -28.31 6.76 2.18
N TYR A 164 -28.75 7.20 3.36
CA TYR A 164 -30.18 7.42 3.60
C TYR A 164 -30.72 8.55 2.70
N CYS A 165 -29.96 9.63 2.53
CA CYS A 165 -30.31 10.73 1.66
C CYS A 165 -30.26 10.31 0.19
N GLU A 166 -29.26 9.54 -0.23
CA GLU A 166 -29.18 9.02 -1.60
C GLU A 166 -30.33 8.05 -1.91
N ALA A 167 -30.71 7.18 -0.98
CA ALA A 167 -31.88 6.31 -1.12
C ALA A 167 -33.19 7.11 -1.16
N ALA A 168 -33.34 8.18 -0.37
CA ALA A 168 -34.51 9.04 -0.44
C ALA A 168 -34.61 9.82 -1.76
N ARG A 169 -33.46 10.17 -2.37
CA ARG A 169 -33.39 10.92 -3.64
C ARG A 169 -33.54 10.03 -4.88
N TRP A 170 -32.96 8.83 -4.85
CA TRP A 170 -32.82 7.97 -6.03
C TRP A 170 -33.35 6.55 -5.85
N GLY A 171 -33.71 6.14 -4.64
CA GLY A 171 -34.06 4.75 -4.36
C GLY A 171 -35.27 4.27 -5.15
N ASP A 172 -36.21 5.17 -5.42
CA ASP A 172 -37.39 4.93 -6.24
C ASP A 172 -37.19 5.22 -7.73
N TYR A 173 -36.06 5.79 -8.15
CA TYR A 173 -35.83 6.19 -9.54
C TYR A 173 -35.97 5.02 -10.52
N ARG A 174 -35.40 3.85 -10.20
CA ARG A 174 -35.51 2.63 -11.03
C ARG A 174 -36.90 1.99 -10.97
N ARG A 175 -37.69 2.30 -9.93
CA ARG A 175 -39.06 1.84 -9.75
C ARG A 175 -40.06 2.69 -10.51
N ASP A 176 -39.93 4.01 -10.41
CA ASP A 176 -40.98 4.96 -10.77
C ASP A 176 -40.63 5.79 -12.02
N VAL A 177 -39.35 5.92 -12.38
CA VAL A 177 -38.89 6.80 -13.48
C VAL A 177 -38.21 6.03 -14.62
N HIS A 178 -37.15 5.26 -14.34
CA HIS A 178 -36.35 4.58 -15.37
C HIS A 178 -36.26 3.07 -15.14
N GLN A 179 -37.37 2.42 -15.49
CA GLN A 179 -37.58 0.98 -15.47
C GLN A 179 -36.79 0.31 -16.62
N TRP A 180 -35.64 -0.30 -16.28
CA TRP A 180 -34.71 -0.87 -17.27
C TRP A 180 -34.70 -2.41 -17.30
N ASN A 181 -35.47 -3.06 -16.43
CA ASN A 181 -35.59 -4.51 -16.33
C ASN A 181 -37.09 -4.92 -16.24
N SER A 182 -37.39 -6.20 -15.98
CA SER A 182 -38.75 -6.69 -15.80
C SER A 182 -39.27 -6.47 -14.38
N SER A 183 -40.56 -6.15 -14.26
CA SER A 183 -41.27 -5.99 -12.98
C SER A 183 -41.23 -7.29 -12.15
N PRO A 184 -41.19 -7.24 -10.80
CA PRO A 184 -41.28 -6.05 -9.94
C PRO A 184 -40.02 -5.20 -9.94
N TYR A 185 -40.19 -3.89 -10.05
CA TYR A 185 -39.08 -2.94 -9.97
C TYR A 185 -38.67 -2.70 -8.52
N GLU A 186 -37.36 -2.64 -8.30
CA GLU A 186 -36.78 -2.61 -6.96
C GLU A 186 -36.71 -1.19 -6.40
N LEU A 187 -37.11 -1.04 -5.13
CA LEU A 187 -36.83 0.15 -4.32
C LEU A 187 -35.49 -0.04 -3.63
N TYR A 188 -34.49 0.78 -4.00
CA TYR A 188 -33.17 0.70 -3.38
C TYR A 188 -33.17 1.42 -2.03
N THR A 189 -32.87 0.68 -0.96
CA THR A 189 -32.72 1.24 0.39
C THR A 189 -31.37 0.83 0.98
N LYS A 190 -30.89 1.60 1.96
CA LYS A 190 -29.66 1.23 2.66
C LYS A 190 -29.83 -0.14 3.33
N GLU A 191 -30.97 -0.38 3.95
CA GLU A 191 -31.26 -1.55 4.75
C GLU A 191 -31.38 -2.83 3.91
N THR A 192 -31.92 -2.74 2.71
CA THR A 192 -32.14 -3.91 1.84
C THR A 192 -31.01 -4.16 0.85
N HIS A 193 -30.15 -3.17 0.56
CA HIS A 193 -29.10 -3.28 -0.45
C HIS A 193 -27.71 -3.08 0.13
N TYR A 194 -27.49 -1.94 0.79
CA TYR A 194 -26.17 -1.59 1.27
C TYR A 194 -25.75 -2.40 2.49
N ASN A 195 -26.62 -2.57 3.50
CA ASN A 195 -26.30 -3.33 4.70
C ASN A 195 -26.03 -4.82 4.38
N PRO A 196 -26.81 -5.49 3.50
CA PRO A 196 -26.46 -6.84 3.05
C PRO A 196 -25.16 -6.90 2.26
N LEU A 197 -24.85 -5.90 1.42
CA LEU A 197 -23.57 -5.82 0.74
C LEU A 197 -22.42 -5.69 1.75
N GLN A 198 -22.54 -4.79 2.73
CA GLN A 198 -21.55 -4.63 3.81
C GLN A 198 -21.30 -5.94 4.53
N LYS A 199 -22.37 -6.64 4.91
CA LYS A 199 -22.28 -7.97 5.53
C LYS A 199 -21.54 -8.97 4.63
N LYS A 200 -21.91 -9.07 3.36
CA LYS A 200 -21.25 -9.94 2.39
C LYS A 200 -19.76 -9.62 2.25
N MET A 201 -19.41 -8.33 2.18
CA MET A 201 -18.02 -7.90 2.06
C MET A 201 -17.20 -8.32 3.28
N LEU A 202 -17.70 -8.07 4.48
CA LEU A 202 -16.99 -8.32 5.73
C LEU A 202 -16.96 -9.79 6.14
N GLU A 203 -17.97 -10.58 5.80
CA GLU A 203 -18.08 -11.98 6.23
C GLU A 203 -17.65 -12.98 5.16
N GLU A 204 -17.82 -12.66 3.87
CA GLU A 204 -17.61 -13.61 2.78
C GLU A 204 -16.43 -13.24 1.88
N ILE A 205 -16.33 -11.97 1.45
CA ILE A 205 -15.35 -11.57 0.42
C ILE A 205 -13.99 -11.25 1.01
N LEU A 206 -13.87 -10.20 1.83
CA LEU A 206 -12.57 -9.64 2.26
C LEU A 206 -11.73 -10.63 3.09
N PRO A 207 -12.31 -11.45 3.99
CA PRO A 207 -11.52 -12.43 4.74
C PRO A 207 -10.87 -13.52 3.88
N HIS A 208 -11.46 -13.83 2.71
CA HIS A 208 -11.08 -15.00 1.90
C HIS A 208 -10.46 -14.64 0.55
N ARG A 209 -10.65 -13.41 0.06
CA ARG A 209 -10.28 -13.04 -1.32
C ARG A 209 -8.78 -13.16 -1.59
N ARG A 210 -7.94 -12.76 -0.62
CA ARG A 210 -6.48 -12.89 -0.69
C ARG A 210 -6.05 -14.32 -0.94
N ASP A 211 -6.59 -15.29 -0.19
CA ASP A 211 -6.20 -16.70 -0.31
C ASP A 211 -6.60 -17.28 -1.67
N VAL A 212 -7.80 -16.95 -2.15
CA VAL A 212 -8.27 -17.37 -3.50
C VAL A 212 -7.38 -16.78 -4.59
N PHE A 213 -7.03 -15.50 -4.50
CA PHE A 213 -6.14 -14.85 -5.46
C PHE A 213 -4.74 -15.48 -5.44
N VAL A 214 -4.14 -15.69 -4.27
CA VAL A 214 -2.81 -16.30 -4.15
C VAL A 214 -2.81 -17.74 -4.68
N ALA A 215 -3.84 -18.54 -4.41
CA ALA A 215 -3.97 -19.88 -4.96
C ALA A 215 -3.99 -19.87 -6.50
N LEU A 216 -4.77 -18.95 -7.08
CA LEU A 216 -4.84 -18.76 -8.53
C LEU A 216 -3.50 -18.33 -9.14
N MET A 217 -2.73 -17.48 -8.46
CA MET A 217 -1.40 -17.07 -8.92
C MET A 217 -0.38 -18.22 -8.81
N LYS A 218 -0.49 -19.09 -7.80
CA LYS A 218 0.30 -20.33 -7.70
C LYS A 218 0.01 -21.27 -8.86
N ASP A 219 -1.26 -21.50 -9.18
CA ASP A 219 -1.68 -22.37 -10.29
C ASP A 219 -1.18 -21.87 -11.65
N ARG A 220 -0.99 -20.55 -11.78
CA ARG A 220 -0.42 -19.89 -12.98
C ARG A 220 1.11 -19.82 -13.00
N GLY A 221 1.79 -20.29 -11.95
CA GLY A 221 3.24 -20.17 -11.82
C GLY A 221 3.73 -18.73 -11.60
N LEU A 222 2.85 -17.83 -11.19
CA LEU A 222 3.15 -16.41 -10.92
C LEU A 222 3.47 -16.14 -9.44
N TYR A 223 3.23 -17.11 -8.56
CA TYR A 223 3.61 -17.05 -7.16
C TYR A 223 4.20 -18.41 -6.73
N PRO A 224 5.34 -18.43 -6.01
CA PRO A 224 5.99 -19.68 -5.63
C PRO A 224 5.13 -20.57 -4.71
N SER A 225 5.34 -21.89 -4.79
CA SER A 225 4.71 -22.85 -3.88
C SER A 225 5.35 -22.87 -2.49
N VAL A 226 6.63 -22.51 -2.40
CA VAL A 226 7.36 -22.31 -1.14
C VAL A 226 6.89 -20.99 -0.53
N ALA A 227 6.31 -21.05 0.68
CA ALA A 227 5.87 -19.86 1.38
C ALA A 227 7.07 -19.00 1.80
N ALA A 228 6.89 -17.68 1.71
CA ALA A 228 7.89 -16.71 2.14
C ALA A 228 8.04 -16.71 3.68
N PRO A 229 9.19 -16.26 4.22
CA PRO A 229 9.38 -16.21 5.65
C PRO A 229 8.43 -15.21 6.32
N GLU A 230 7.90 -15.56 7.49
CA GLU A 230 7.16 -14.63 8.31
C GLU A 230 8.11 -13.72 9.07
N ILE A 231 7.78 -12.42 9.13
CA ILE A 231 8.55 -11.43 9.87
C ILE A 231 7.79 -11.11 11.15
N TYR A 232 8.46 -11.26 12.28
CA TYR A 232 7.94 -10.89 13.59
C TYR A 232 8.73 -9.69 14.11
N ARG A 233 8.01 -8.69 14.63
CA ARG A 233 8.53 -7.49 15.25
C ARG A 233 8.13 -7.47 16.73
N ASN A 234 9.10 -7.42 17.63
CA ASN A 234 8.90 -7.46 19.08
C ASN A 234 8.01 -8.65 19.51
N GLY A 235 8.21 -9.81 18.88
CA GLY A 235 7.46 -11.04 19.14
C GLY A 235 6.05 -11.10 18.54
N SER A 236 5.61 -10.07 17.80
CA SER A 236 4.30 -10.05 17.12
C SER A 236 4.48 -10.15 15.61
N LEU A 237 3.59 -10.88 14.92
CA LEU A 237 3.60 -10.93 13.46
C LEU A 237 3.47 -9.51 12.88
N LEU A 238 4.31 -9.17 11.92
CA LEU A 238 4.30 -7.87 11.27
C LEU A 238 2.96 -7.65 10.56
N ASN A 239 2.24 -6.59 10.95
CA ASN A 239 0.94 -6.21 10.39
C ASN A 239 0.86 -4.75 9.92
N ASN A 240 1.97 -4.00 10.00
CA ASN A 240 2.09 -2.63 9.48
C ASN A 240 3.54 -2.31 9.12
N ASP A 241 3.76 -1.30 8.27
CA ASP A 241 5.07 -0.98 7.68
C ASP A 241 6.05 -0.25 8.62
N ALA A 242 5.64 0.11 9.83
CA ALA A 242 6.43 0.97 10.70
C ALA A 242 7.49 0.19 11.51
N CYS A 243 8.73 0.10 11.05
CA CYS A 243 9.84 -0.41 11.86
C CYS A 243 10.70 0.75 12.39
N TRP A 244 11.00 0.75 13.68
CA TRP A 244 11.84 1.76 14.33
C TRP A 244 13.20 1.21 14.72
N GLU A 245 14.17 2.11 14.91
CA GLU A 245 15.46 1.78 15.49
C GLU A 245 15.21 1.10 16.85
N TYR A 246 15.85 -0.05 17.10
CA TYR A 246 15.70 -0.94 18.26
C TYR A 246 14.51 -1.92 18.28
N ASP A 247 13.66 -1.94 17.26
CA ASP A 247 12.70 -3.04 17.12
C ASP A 247 13.43 -4.39 16.94
N ILE A 248 13.01 -5.40 17.70
CA ILE A 248 13.57 -6.75 17.64
C ILE A 248 12.88 -7.52 16.53
N ILE A 249 13.65 -8.03 15.59
CA ILE A 249 13.19 -8.78 14.43
C ILE A 249 13.56 -10.26 14.59
N THR A 250 12.58 -11.12 14.36
CA THR A 250 12.75 -12.55 14.16
C THR A 250 12.09 -13.00 12.87
N LEU A 251 12.65 -14.04 12.26
CA LEU A 251 12.10 -14.66 11.06
C LEU A 251 11.57 -16.03 11.45
N ASP A 252 10.43 -16.44 10.90
CA ASP A 252 9.93 -17.79 11.08
C ASP A 252 9.53 -18.43 9.77
N HIS A 253 9.74 -19.74 9.70
CA HIS A 253 9.24 -20.58 8.63
C HIS A 253 9.23 -22.05 9.05
N THR A 254 8.21 -22.78 8.61
CA THR A 254 8.01 -24.18 9.03
C THR A 254 8.89 -25.17 8.28
N GLU A 255 9.32 -24.88 7.05
CA GLU A 255 10.02 -25.86 6.20
C GLU A 255 11.08 -25.27 5.26
N GLY A 256 12.35 -25.64 5.44
CA GLY A 256 13.45 -25.14 4.60
C GLY A 256 14.31 -24.12 5.32
N ASP A 257 15.28 -23.56 4.61
CA ASP A 257 16.27 -22.65 5.16
C ASP A 257 15.95 -21.20 4.80
N ILE A 258 15.93 -20.30 5.79
CA ILE A 258 15.77 -18.86 5.54
C ILE A 258 17.14 -18.23 5.28
N TYR A 259 17.22 -17.44 4.22
CA TYR A 259 18.36 -16.58 3.89
C TYR A 259 17.90 -15.13 3.85
N TYR A 260 18.68 -14.23 4.44
CA TYR A 260 18.32 -12.83 4.56
C TYR A 260 19.52 -11.88 4.38
N SER A 261 19.25 -10.67 3.92
CA SER A 261 20.18 -9.54 3.89
C SER A 261 19.60 -8.39 4.73
N LEU A 262 20.44 -7.44 5.13
CA LEU A 262 20.03 -6.24 5.90
C LEU A 262 20.38 -4.92 5.20
N ASN A 263 20.97 -5.00 4.01
CA ASN A 263 21.45 -3.87 3.21
C ASN A 263 20.50 -3.53 2.04
N GLY A 264 19.34 -4.19 1.95
CA GLY A 264 18.38 -4.02 0.85
C GLY A 264 18.69 -4.76 -0.44
N GLU A 265 19.73 -5.60 -0.49
CA GLU A 265 19.98 -6.49 -1.63
C GLU A 265 19.13 -7.78 -1.52
N ASP A 266 18.77 -8.41 -2.63
CA ASP A 266 18.12 -9.72 -2.57
C ASP A 266 19.11 -10.76 -1.97
N PRO A 267 18.69 -11.61 -1.00
CA PRO A 267 19.55 -12.69 -0.50
C PRO A 267 19.86 -13.78 -1.55
N VAL A 268 19.32 -13.65 -2.77
CA VAL A 268 19.54 -14.57 -3.89
C VAL A 268 20.11 -13.81 -5.09
N GLU A 269 21.21 -14.33 -5.63
CA GLU A 269 21.75 -13.96 -6.93
C GLU A 269 21.08 -14.81 -8.01
N TRP A 270 20.52 -14.17 -9.04
CA TRP A 270 19.73 -14.83 -10.06
C TRP A 270 20.38 -14.74 -11.43
N ASP A 271 20.38 -15.84 -12.17
CA ASP A 271 20.78 -15.85 -13.58
C ASP A 271 19.63 -15.47 -14.52
N ASP A 272 19.96 -15.25 -15.81
CA ASP A 272 19.00 -14.92 -16.87
C ASP A 272 17.94 -16.01 -17.12
N ASN A 273 18.17 -17.23 -16.63
CA ASN A 273 17.24 -18.35 -16.74
C ASN A 273 16.33 -18.47 -15.50
N GLY A 274 16.50 -17.60 -14.50
CA GLY A 274 15.75 -17.63 -13.25
C GLY A 274 16.24 -18.65 -12.23
N ASN A 275 17.44 -19.22 -12.39
CA ASN A 275 18.06 -20.03 -11.34
C ASN A 275 18.67 -19.12 -10.29
N GLY A 276 18.42 -19.42 -9.01
CA GLY A 276 18.89 -18.64 -7.88
C GLY A 276 19.96 -19.36 -7.06
N SER A 277 21.06 -18.66 -6.74
CA SER A 277 22.07 -19.07 -5.76
C SER A 277 22.12 -18.09 -4.59
N VAL A 278 22.60 -18.54 -3.44
CA VAL A 278 22.75 -17.67 -2.25
C VAL A 278 23.68 -16.50 -2.59
N SER A 279 23.22 -15.27 -2.37
CA SER A 279 23.99 -14.04 -2.59
C SER A 279 25.16 -13.92 -1.61
N SER A 280 26.23 -13.25 -2.04
CA SER A 280 27.36 -12.91 -1.17
C SER A 280 27.00 -12.04 0.04
N SER A 281 25.92 -11.23 -0.04
CA SER A 281 25.41 -10.42 1.09
C SER A 281 24.42 -11.17 1.99
N ALA A 282 24.02 -12.38 1.61
CA ALA A 282 23.05 -13.17 2.35
C ALA A 282 23.67 -13.84 3.58
N LYS A 283 22.88 -13.86 4.66
CA LYS A 283 23.13 -14.60 5.89
C LYS A 283 22.12 -15.72 6.00
N LYS A 284 22.56 -16.92 6.37
CA LYS A 284 21.65 -18.00 6.75
C LYS A 284 21.07 -17.68 8.14
N TYR A 285 19.75 -17.74 8.26
CA TYR A 285 19.07 -17.55 9.54
C TYR A 285 19.21 -18.80 10.41
N MET A 286 19.60 -18.60 11.66
CA MET A 286 19.91 -19.63 12.66
C MET A 286 19.08 -19.42 13.94
N GLN A 287 17.84 -18.90 13.79
CA GLN A 287 16.90 -18.63 14.88
C GLN A 287 17.39 -17.58 15.90
N GLN A 288 18.19 -16.62 15.44
CA GLN A 288 18.64 -15.49 16.24
C GLN A 288 17.70 -14.28 16.13
N GLU A 289 17.64 -13.47 17.19
CA GLU A 289 17.09 -12.13 17.15
C GLU A 289 18.10 -11.15 16.55
N PHE A 290 17.62 -10.13 15.84
CA PHE A 290 18.45 -9.01 15.37
C PHE A 290 17.62 -7.73 15.27
N THR A 291 18.29 -6.59 15.14
CA THR A 291 17.63 -5.27 14.96
C THR A 291 17.96 -4.70 13.59
N LEU A 292 17.11 -3.80 13.10
CA LEU A 292 17.45 -2.90 11.99
C LEU A 292 18.02 -1.59 12.55
N ASP A 293 19.03 -1.06 11.88
CA ASP A 293 19.68 0.21 12.19
C ASP A 293 20.09 0.94 10.90
N LYS A 294 20.80 2.07 10.99
CA LYS A 294 21.19 2.84 9.80
C LYS A 294 22.13 2.10 8.86
N GLU A 295 22.86 1.11 9.36
CA GLU A 295 23.79 0.28 8.61
C GLU A 295 23.08 -1.00 8.09
N ALA A 296 22.04 -1.42 8.79
CA ALA A 296 21.13 -2.53 8.51
C ALA A 296 19.69 -2.03 8.31
N PHE A 297 19.46 -1.22 7.27
CA PHE A 297 18.24 -0.42 7.11
C PHE A 297 17.12 -1.11 6.33
N CYS A 298 17.39 -2.25 5.68
CA CYS A 298 16.39 -2.96 4.87
C CYS A 298 16.61 -4.47 4.96
N LEU A 299 15.69 -5.15 5.62
CA LEU A 299 15.60 -6.60 5.63
C LEU A 299 14.98 -7.09 4.31
N LYS A 300 15.66 -8.04 3.68
CA LYS A 300 15.12 -8.84 2.58
C LYS A 300 15.38 -10.31 2.87
N ALA A 301 14.34 -11.14 2.83
CA ALA A 301 14.43 -12.54 3.22
C ALA A 301 13.65 -13.47 2.26
N ARG A 302 14.23 -14.66 2.01
CA ARG A 302 13.61 -15.75 1.24
C ARG A 302 13.85 -17.10 1.91
N VAL A 303 12.96 -18.05 1.66
CA VAL A 303 13.12 -19.46 2.04
C VAL A 303 13.65 -20.25 0.85
N LEU A 304 14.62 -21.14 1.08
CA LEU A 304 15.07 -22.18 0.16
C LEU A 304 14.57 -23.55 0.63
N LYS A 305 13.77 -24.22 -0.19
CA LYS A 305 13.27 -25.57 0.08
C LYS A 305 13.38 -26.44 -1.17
N ASN A 306 14.08 -27.57 -1.09
CA ASN A 306 14.23 -28.52 -2.20
C ASN A 306 14.70 -27.86 -3.52
N GLY A 307 15.58 -26.87 -3.44
CA GLY A 307 16.08 -26.13 -4.61
C GLY A 307 15.09 -25.09 -5.18
N GLN A 308 13.97 -24.83 -4.51
CA GLN A 308 12.99 -23.81 -4.88
C GLN A 308 13.02 -22.67 -3.87
N TRP A 309 13.02 -21.43 -4.36
CA TRP A 309 13.00 -20.21 -3.55
C TRP A 309 11.56 -19.68 -3.38
N SER A 310 11.26 -19.12 -2.21
CA SER A 310 10.03 -18.37 -1.99
C SER A 310 10.03 -17.00 -2.67
N ALA A 311 8.86 -16.34 -2.66
CA ALA A 311 8.79 -14.90 -2.87
C ALA A 311 9.54 -14.13 -1.77
N LEU A 312 9.84 -12.86 -2.03
CA LEU A 312 10.61 -11.98 -1.16
C LEU A 312 9.74 -11.37 -0.05
N SER A 313 10.12 -11.60 1.20
CA SER A 313 9.62 -10.79 2.32
C SER A 313 10.59 -9.64 2.58
N GLU A 314 10.06 -8.42 2.71
CA GLU A 314 10.86 -7.22 2.97
C GLU A 314 10.32 -6.43 4.15
N LEU A 315 11.23 -5.77 4.87
CA LEU A 315 10.92 -4.80 5.91
C LEU A 315 11.97 -3.69 5.88
N ASN A 316 11.52 -2.44 5.80
CA ASN A 316 12.40 -1.28 5.81
C ASN A 316 12.40 -0.64 7.19
N LEU A 317 13.58 -0.22 7.64
CA LEU A 317 13.70 0.72 8.75
C LEU A 317 13.09 2.06 8.31
N ALA A 318 12.17 2.59 9.11
CA ALA A 318 11.69 3.94 8.93
C ALA A 318 12.82 4.91 9.30
N LEU A 319 13.64 5.25 8.31
CA LEU A 319 14.57 6.36 8.41
C LEU A 319 13.73 7.64 8.24
N GLU A 320 13.53 8.40 9.31
CA GLU A 320 13.04 9.78 9.15
C GLU A 320 14.09 10.55 8.34
N ASP A 321 13.87 10.67 7.03
CA ASP A 321 14.48 11.71 6.23
C ASP A 321 13.99 13.05 6.78
N ILE A 322 14.82 13.71 7.59
CA ILE A 322 14.62 15.10 7.97
C ILE A 322 14.87 15.94 6.70
N LYS A 323 13.88 16.00 5.80
CA LYS A 323 13.85 17.03 4.76
C LYS A 323 13.56 18.36 5.46
N THR A 324 14.57 19.21 5.50
CA THR A 324 14.57 20.53 6.15
C THR A 324 13.75 21.60 5.43
N ASP A 325 12.89 21.25 4.48
CA ASP A 325 12.05 22.23 3.77
C ASP A 325 10.64 21.66 3.52
N ILE A 326 9.69 21.97 4.42
CA ILE A 326 8.26 21.86 4.11
C ILE A 326 7.69 23.28 3.99
N PRO A 327 7.26 23.71 2.79
CA PRO A 327 6.45 24.91 2.65
C PRO A 327 5.10 24.71 3.33
N VAL A 328 4.74 25.64 4.19
CA VAL A 328 3.47 25.68 4.91
C VAL A 328 2.31 25.61 3.91
N THR A 329 1.57 24.51 3.92
CA THR A 329 0.20 24.46 3.39
C THR A 329 -0.72 23.92 4.46
N THR A 330 -1.72 24.74 4.74
CA THR A 330 -2.78 24.63 5.73
C THR A 330 -3.47 23.26 5.70
N ILE A 331 -3.48 22.55 6.83
CA ILE A 331 -4.39 21.42 7.07
C ILE A 331 -5.09 21.65 8.40
N GLU A 332 -6.41 21.53 8.33
CA GLU A 332 -7.38 21.75 9.38
C GLU A 332 -7.13 20.83 10.59
N SER A 333 -7.25 21.42 11.79
CA SER A 333 -7.34 20.75 13.08
C SER A 333 -6.22 19.75 13.42
N ARG A 334 -5.08 20.22 13.93
CA ARG A 334 -4.10 19.41 14.70
C ARG A 334 -3.15 20.34 15.46
N CYS A 335 -2.90 20.05 16.73
CA CYS A 335 -1.73 20.58 17.42
C CYS A 335 -0.50 19.95 16.74
N SER A 336 0.25 20.71 15.95
CA SER A 336 1.41 20.22 15.18
C SER A 336 2.71 20.57 15.88
N LEU A 337 3.30 19.60 16.58
CA LEU A 337 4.71 19.61 16.96
C LEU A 337 5.29 18.24 16.65
N ALA A 338 5.70 18.01 15.41
CA ALA A 338 6.55 16.86 15.10
C ALA A 338 7.97 17.18 15.57
N ASN A 339 8.53 16.36 16.46
CA ASN A 339 9.95 16.32 16.86
C ASN A 339 10.60 17.69 17.12
N THR A 340 10.11 18.43 18.12
CA THR A 340 10.63 19.76 18.41
C THR A 340 11.91 19.70 19.24
N LEU A 341 12.97 20.23 18.66
CA LEU A 341 14.22 20.50 19.34
C LEU A 341 14.10 21.78 20.18
N VAL A 342 14.34 21.67 21.48
CA VAL A 342 14.22 22.77 22.44
C VAL A 342 15.62 23.19 22.88
N LYS A 343 16.16 24.26 22.27
CA LYS A 343 17.54 24.75 22.52
C LYS A 343 17.68 25.72 23.69
N GLU A 344 16.61 26.43 24.06
CA GLU A 344 16.63 27.45 25.11
C GLU A 344 15.74 27.07 26.30
N GLY A 345 15.35 25.79 26.39
CA GLY A 345 14.40 25.33 27.40
C GLY A 345 13.02 25.95 27.27
N LYS A 346 12.63 26.53 26.13
CA LYS A 346 11.27 27.05 25.91
C LYS A 346 10.64 26.39 24.69
N LEU A 347 9.43 25.89 24.87
CA LEU A 347 8.64 25.28 23.82
C LEU A 347 7.32 26.03 23.67
N ARG A 348 7.02 26.51 22.47
CA ARG A 348 5.73 27.14 22.18
C ARG A 348 4.78 26.14 21.54
N LEU A 349 3.66 25.88 22.21
CA LEU A 349 2.54 25.11 21.69
C LEU A 349 1.53 26.05 21.02
N GLN A 350 1.04 25.66 19.85
CA GLN A 350 -0.16 26.25 19.26
C GLN A 350 -1.32 25.27 19.41
N TYR A 351 -2.40 25.71 20.05
CA TYR A 351 -3.55 24.87 20.39
C TYR A 351 -4.86 25.49 19.91
N GLN A 352 -5.64 24.74 19.14
CA GLN A 352 -6.97 25.16 18.68
C GLN A 352 -8.04 24.60 19.63
N ALA A 353 -8.62 25.45 20.47
CA ALA A 353 -9.65 25.04 21.43
C ALA A 353 -11.05 25.14 20.81
N ALA A 354 -11.85 24.08 20.94
CA ALA A 354 -13.23 24.05 20.44
C ALA A 354 -14.19 24.91 21.30
N ALA A 355 -13.89 25.05 22.60
CA ALA A 355 -14.56 25.90 23.58
C ALA A 355 -13.53 26.34 24.65
N GLY A 356 -13.88 27.30 25.51
CA GLY A 356 -12.98 27.80 26.57
C GLY A 356 -12.70 26.76 27.67
N ASN A 357 -11.80 25.81 27.38
CA ASN A 357 -11.41 24.72 28.27
C ASN A 357 -9.99 24.94 28.84
N SER A 358 -9.54 24.04 29.70
CA SER A 358 -8.16 24.04 30.21
C SER A 358 -7.35 22.89 29.63
N LEU A 359 -6.20 23.20 29.02
CA LEU A 359 -5.23 22.24 28.51
C LEU A 359 -4.29 21.80 29.63
N ARG A 360 -4.30 20.50 29.97
CA ARG A 360 -3.31 19.87 30.84
C ARG A 360 -2.10 19.43 30.03
N VAL A 361 -0.91 19.71 30.53
CA VAL A 361 0.36 19.32 29.92
C VAL A 361 1.19 18.59 30.95
N HIS A 362 1.62 17.38 30.63
CA HIS A 362 2.56 16.58 31.41
C HIS A 362 3.84 16.35 30.61
N VAL A 363 5.00 16.38 31.26
CA VAL A 363 6.28 16.05 30.65
C VAL A 363 6.82 14.81 31.37
N TYR A 364 7.05 13.74 30.63
CA TYR A 364 7.65 12.52 31.12
C TYR A 364 9.07 12.36 30.58
N SER A 365 9.98 11.85 31.39
CA SER A 365 11.28 11.36 30.90
C SER A 365 11.11 10.12 30.04
N LEU A 366 12.17 9.73 29.33
CA LEU A 366 12.22 8.49 28.55
C LEU A 366 11.90 7.22 29.37
N SER A 367 12.22 7.21 30.67
CA SER A 367 11.91 6.09 31.57
C SER A 367 10.47 6.10 32.09
N GLY A 368 9.64 7.06 31.66
CA GLY A 368 8.24 7.19 32.07
C GLY A 368 8.04 7.94 33.40
N GLN A 369 9.09 8.48 34.03
CA GLN A 369 8.93 9.31 35.22
C GLN A 369 8.35 10.68 34.86
N LEU A 370 7.30 11.12 35.57
CA LEU A 370 6.75 12.47 35.44
C LEU A 370 7.77 13.52 35.93
N CYS A 371 8.20 14.39 35.02
CA CYS A 371 9.18 15.44 35.28
C CYS A 371 8.51 16.79 35.56
N GLN A 372 7.41 17.11 34.87
CA GLN A 372 6.73 18.40 35.00
C GLN A 372 5.24 18.27 34.66
N GLN A 373 4.42 19.14 35.25
CA GLN A 373 3.00 19.27 34.91
C GLN A 373 2.55 20.73 34.94
N ALA A 374 1.66 21.10 34.04
CA ALA A 374 1.09 22.44 33.93
C ALA A 374 -0.38 22.40 33.46
N LEU A 375 -1.14 23.43 33.83
CA LEU A 375 -2.51 23.65 33.39
C LEU A 375 -2.61 25.04 32.77
N TYR A 376 -3.07 25.10 31.52
CA TYR A 376 -3.24 26.33 30.77
C TYR A 376 -4.72 26.56 30.50
N ASN A 377 -5.21 27.78 30.74
CA ASN A 377 -6.57 28.15 30.36
C ASN A 377 -6.55 28.58 28.88
N SER A 378 -7.49 28.05 28.09
CA SER A 378 -7.64 28.39 26.67
C SER A 378 -8.93 29.16 26.43
N GLU A 379 -8.89 30.07 25.46
CA GLU A 379 -10.08 30.71 24.90
C GLU A 379 -10.55 29.93 23.67
N GLN A 380 -11.82 30.05 23.29
CA GLN A 380 -12.32 29.43 22.07
C GLN A 380 -11.55 29.97 20.86
N GLY A 381 -10.98 29.07 20.04
CA GLY A 381 -10.14 29.43 18.90
C GLY A 381 -8.66 29.10 19.10
N GLN A 382 -7.78 29.84 18.42
CA GLN A 382 -6.34 29.56 18.41
C GLN A 382 -5.65 30.19 19.62
N ASN A 383 -4.92 29.37 20.38
CA ASN A 383 -4.17 29.74 21.56
C ASN A 383 -2.69 29.41 21.37
N HIS A 384 -1.83 30.11 22.10
CA HIS A 384 -0.41 29.81 22.17
C HIS A 384 0.05 29.72 23.62
N PHE A 385 0.77 28.65 23.96
CA PHE A 385 1.29 28.42 25.30
C PHE A 385 2.79 28.23 25.27
N ASP A 386 3.49 28.94 26.15
CA ASP A 386 4.93 28.75 26.36
C ASP A 386 5.13 27.79 27.54
N ILE A 387 5.81 26.68 27.26
CA ILE A 387 6.24 25.70 28.25
C ILE A 387 7.72 25.96 28.54
N ASP A 388 8.01 26.27 29.80
CA ASP A 388 9.38 26.35 30.29
C ASP A 388 9.87 24.97 30.73
N LEU A 389 10.87 24.48 30.03
CA LEU A 389 11.58 23.23 30.19
C LEU A 389 13.03 23.47 30.63
N SER A 390 13.43 24.70 30.94
CA SER A 390 14.82 25.08 31.27
C SER A 390 15.43 24.27 32.42
N GLN A 391 14.59 23.82 33.36
CA GLN A 391 14.99 23.04 34.53
C GLN A 391 15.24 21.54 34.23
N LEU A 392 14.83 21.07 33.06
CA LEU A 392 15.07 19.69 32.64
C LEU A 392 16.51 19.51 32.17
N ALA A 393 17.12 18.35 32.42
CA ALA A 393 18.42 18.02 31.84
C ALA A 393 18.29 17.87 30.31
N GLU A 394 19.41 17.99 29.59
CA GLU A 394 19.46 17.59 28.18
C GLU A 394 19.02 16.13 28.02
N GLY A 395 18.18 15.85 27.04
CA GLY A 395 17.62 14.51 26.86
C GLY A 395 16.28 14.48 26.14
N VAL A 396 15.73 13.27 26.03
CA VAL A 396 14.45 12.99 25.38
C VAL A 396 13.34 12.95 26.42
N TYR A 397 12.26 13.67 26.13
CA TYR A 397 11.06 13.69 26.97
C TYR A 397 9.81 13.51 26.10
N PHE A 398 8.73 13.07 26.73
CA PHE A 398 7.41 12.97 26.13
C PHE A 398 6.50 14.03 26.75
N LEU A 399 5.99 14.92 25.89
CA LEU A 399 5.00 15.92 26.24
C LEU A 399 3.61 15.34 25.98
N HIS A 400 2.82 15.13 27.02
CA HIS A 400 1.45 14.66 26.92
C HIS A 400 0.48 15.81 27.18
N CYS A 401 -0.31 16.16 26.17
CA CYS A 401 -1.31 17.22 26.19
C CYS A 401 -2.72 16.61 26.26
N GLN A 402 -3.54 17.08 27.20
CA GLN A 402 -4.91 16.60 27.39
C GLN A 402 -5.88 17.76 27.57
N ASP A 403 -6.97 17.76 26.80
CA ASP A 403 -8.16 18.59 27.04
C ASP A 403 -9.41 17.70 27.01
N GLY A 404 -10.09 17.57 28.15
CA GLY A 404 -11.27 16.70 28.29
C GLY A 404 -11.02 15.27 27.83
N GLN A 405 -11.63 14.89 26.69
CA GLN A 405 -11.51 13.58 26.05
C GLN A 405 -10.37 13.47 25.02
N MET A 406 -9.75 14.59 24.60
CA MET A 406 -8.63 14.57 23.66
C MET A 406 -7.32 14.37 24.43
N GLN A 407 -6.49 13.46 23.94
CA GLN A 407 -5.13 13.22 24.42
C GLN A 407 -4.17 13.12 23.23
N GLN A 408 -3.03 13.80 23.31
CA GLN A 408 -1.98 13.75 22.30
C GLN A 408 -0.61 13.78 22.98
N SER A 409 0.31 12.94 22.50
CA SER A 409 1.68 12.89 23.00
C SER A 409 2.67 13.33 21.91
N PHE A 410 3.70 14.05 22.30
CA PHE A 410 4.77 14.51 21.44
C PHE A 410 6.12 14.12 22.02
N LYS A 411 7.07 13.74 21.17
CA LYS A 411 8.47 13.60 21.56
C LYS A 411 9.12 14.97 21.46
N ILE A 412 9.83 15.38 22.52
CA ILE A 412 10.65 16.59 22.54
C ILE A 412 12.09 16.23 22.91
N ILE A 413 13.04 16.93 22.30
CA ILE A 413 14.47 16.76 22.60
C ILE A 413 14.95 18.09 23.17
N LYS A 414 15.37 18.08 24.44
CA LYS A 414 16.00 19.25 25.06
C LYS A 414 17.51 19.14 24.85
N GLN A 415 18.09 20.14 24.21
CA GLN A 415 19.53 20.35 24.09
C GLN A 415 20.00 21.46 25.02
#